data_AF-A0A5K0XCP1-F1
#
_entry.id   AF-A0A5K0XCP1-F1
#
_cell.length_a   1.000
_cell.length_b   1.000
_cell.length_c   1.000
_cell.angle_alpha   90.00
_cell.angle_beta   90.00
_cell.angle_gamma   90.00
#
_symmetry.space_group_name_H-M   'P 1'
#
loop_
_entity.id
_entity.type
_entity.pdbx_description
1 polymer ?
#
loop_
_entity_poly.entity_id
_entity_poly.type
_entity_poly.pdbx_seq_one_letter_code
_entity_poly.pdbx_strand_id
1 'polypeptide(L)' 'VDSLLSRRENPGEHEAMRKMKNEFMVNWDGLRTKDRERVLVLAATNRPFDLDEAVIRRLPR' A
#
# COMPACT_ATOMS: atom_id res chain seq x y z
N VAL A 1 -5.65 -2.35 6.79
CA VAL A 1 -4.78 -2.08 5.59
C VAL A 1 -4.16 -3.35 5.02
N ASP A 2 -3.96 -4.37 5.84
CA ASP A 2 -3.55 -5.74 5.53
C ASP A 2 -4.37 -6.44 4.43
N SER A 3 -5.70 -6.24 4.39
CA SER A 3 -6.55 -6.82 3.34
C SER A 3 -6.18 -6.34 1.93
N LEU A 4 -5.78 -5.07 1.81
CA LEU A 4 -5.43 -4.43 0.55
C LEU A 4 -3.92 -4.41 0.29
N LEU A 5 -3.07 -4.38 1.31
CA LEU A 5 -1.62 -4.15 1.19
C LEU A 5 -0.78 -5.30 1.75
N SER A 6 -1.40 -6.48 1.84
CA SER A 6 -0.72 -7.74 2.12
C SER A 6 0.31 -8.09 1.05
N ARG A 7 1.24 -8.97 1.41
CA ARG A 7 2.26 -9.54 0.51
C ARG A 7 1.66 -9.99 -0.83
N ARG A 8 2.40 -9.78 -1.92
CA ARG A 8 1.97 -10.03 -3.31
C ARG A 8 1.88 -11.51 -3.70
N GLU A 9 2.44 -12.40 -2.90
CA GLU A 9 2.59 -13.82 -3.20
C GLU A 9 1.56 -14.70 -2.49
N ASN A 10 0.33 -14.21 -2.32
CA ASN A 10 -0.75 -15.05 -1.79
C ASN A 10 -1.34 -15.95 -2.89
N PRO A 11 -1.22 -17.29 -2.79
CA PRO A 11 -1.85 -18.20 -3.73
C PRO A 11 -3.38 -17.98 -3.72
N GLY A 12 -3.97 -17.75 -4.88
CA GLY A 12 -5.40 -17.44 -5.01
C GLY A 12 -5.77 -15.95 -4.95
N GLU A 13 -4.78 -15.04 -4.92
CA GLU A 13 -5.07 -13.62 -5.10
C GLU A 13 -5.66 -13.33 -6.49
N HIS A 14 -6.80 -12.62 -6.50
CA HIS A 14 -7.47 -12.24 -7.73
C HIS A 14 -6.67 -11.17 -8.50
N GLU A 15 -6.55 -11.30 -9.83
CA GLU A 15 -5.74 -10.40 -10.67
C GLU A 15 -6.15 -8.92 -10.50
N ALA A 16 -7.44 -8.63 -10.33
CA ALA A 16 -7.92 -7.27 -10.11
C ALA A 16 -7.38 -6.66 -8.80
N MET A 17 -7.25 -7.46 -7.73
CA MET A 17 -6.67 -7.02 -6.47
C MET A 17 -5.18 -6.72 -6.64
N ARG A 18 -4.46 -7.56 -7.39
CA ARG A 18 -3.05 -7.33 -7.70
C ARG A 18 -2.84 -6.05 -8.53
N LYS A 19 -3.69 -5.79 -9.52
CA LYS A 19 -3.68 -4.54 -10.29
C LYS A 19 -3.94 -3.32 -9.39
N MET A 20 -4.97 -3.39 -8.53
CA MET A 20 -5.28 -2.31 -7.60
C MET A 20 -4.13 -2.03 -6.62
N LYS A 21 -3.51 -3.07 -6.05
CA LYS A 21 -2.30 -2.96 -5.22
C LYS A 21 -1.18 -2.23 -5.96
N ASN A 22 -0.88 -2.65 -7.18
CA ASN A 22 0.18 -2.05 -7.99
C ASN A 22 -0.09 -0.57 -8.28
N GLU A 23 -1.29 -0.21 -8.74
CA GLU A 23 -1.68 1.17 -9.00
C GLU A 23 -1.53 2.04 -7.75
N PHE A 24 -2.01 1.54 -6.61
CA PHE A 24 -1.88 2.26 -5.36
C PHE A 24 -0.41 2.49 -4.96
N MET A 25 0.44 1.47 -5.09
CA MET A 25 1.86 1.58 -4.77
C MET A 25 2.62 2.52 -5.71
N VAL A 26 2.26 2.55 -7.00
CA VAL A 26 2.81 3.49 -8.00
C VAL A 26 2.45 4.92 -7.64
N ASN A 27 1.20 5.17 -7.24
CA ASN A 27 0.73 6.51 -6.87
C ASN A 27 1.19 6.93 -5.47
N TRP A 28 1.55 6.00 -4.58
CA TRP A 28 2.07 6.34 -3.26
C TRP A 28 3.44 7.02 -3.35
N ASP A 29 4.36 6.51 -4.19
CA ASP A 29 5.77 6.94 -4.25
C ASP A 29 6.01 8.31 -4.91
N GLY A 30 4.96 9.12 -4.92
CA GLY A 30 4.87 10.36 -5.64
C GLY A 30 3.41 10.65 -5.83
N LEU A 31 2.64 10.66 -4.73
CA LEU A 31 1.32 11.27 -4.71
C LEU A 31 1.52 12.59 -5.44
N ARG A 32 1.02 12.68 -6.68
CA ARG A 32 1.32 13.77 -7.63
C ARG A 32 0.56 15.02 -7.22
N THR A 33 0.56 15.30 -5.94
CA THR A 33 0.03 16.47 -5.30
C THR A 33 0.82 17.65 -5.85
N LYS A 34 0.10 18.69 -6.26
CA LYS A 34 0.72 19.96 -6.62
C LYS A 34 1.57 20.44 -5.45
N ASP A 35 2.55 21.32 -5.65
CA ASP A 35 3.47 21.80 -4.60
C ASP A 35 2.78 22.36 -3.33
N ARG A 36 1.47 22.62 -3.38
CA ARG A 36 0.65 23.14 -2.27
C ARG A 36 -0.27 22.09 -1.63
N GLU A 37 -0.36 20.89 -2.19
CA GLU A 37 -1.19 19.81 -1.68
C GLU A 37 -0.31 18.87 -0.85
N ARG A 38 -0.69 18.66 0.42
CA ARG A 38 -0.01 17.72 1.30
C ARG A 38 -0.98 16.59 1.62
N VAL A 39 -0.62 15.37 1.25
CA VAL A 39 -1.41 14.19 1.56
C VAL A 39 -0.68 13.38 2.63
N LEU A 40 -1.41 13.03 3.68
CA LEU A 40 -0.97 12.13 4.73
C LEU A 40 -1.73 10.82 4.60
N VAL A 41 -1.01 9.69 4.57
CA VAL A 41 -1.63 8.37 4.60
C VAL A 41 -1.52 7.81 6.02
N LEU A 42 -2.67 7.56 6.65
CA LEU A 42 -2.76 6.91 7.95
C LEU A 42 -3.25 5.47 7.77
N ALA A 43 -2.57 4.53 8.41
CA ALA A 43 -2.84 3.12 8.30
C ALA A 43 -3.00 2.48 9.68
N ALA A 44 -4.04 1.65 9.84
CA ALA A 44 -4.25 0.84 11.03
C ALA A 44 -4.45 -0.63 10.62
N THR A 45 -3.78 -1.54 11.33
CA THR A 45 -3.92 -2.99 11.17
C THR A 45 -3.58 -3.70 12.47
N ASN A 46 -4.27 -4.80 12.75
CA ASN A 46 -3.94 -5.71 13.84
C ASN A 46 -2.97 -6.83 13.40
N ARG A 47 -2.58 -6.84 12.12
CA ARG A 47 -1.68 -7.82 11.50
C ARG A 47 -0.56 -7.10 10.75
N PRO A 48 0.39 -6.45 11.45
CA PRO A 48 1.43 -5.65 10.79
C PRO A 48 2.42 -6.51 9.99
N PHE A 49 2.62 -7.77 10.38
CA PHE A 49 3.57 -8.69 9.74
C PHE A 49 3.10 -9.25 8.39
N ASP A 50 1.80 -9.13 8.11
CA ASP A 50 1.18 -9.58 6.86
C ASP A 50 1.35 -8.57 5.72
N LEU A 51 1.81 -7.37 6.03
CA LEU A 51 2.02 -6.30 5.05
C LEU A 51 3.21 -6.58 4.12
N ASP A 52 3.11 -6.08 2.91
CA ASP A 52 4.21 -6.04 1.94
C ASP A 52 5.35 -5.15 2.46
N GLU A 53 6.60 -5.58 2.32
CA GLU A 53 7.77 -4.83 2.80
C GLU A 53 7.86 -3.43 2.19
N ALA A 54 7.42 -3.25 0.95
CA ALA A 54 7.44 -1.96 0.28
C ALA A 54 6.42 -0.98 0.91
N VAL A 55 5.35 -1.49 1.52
CA VAL A 55 4.36 -0.71 2.27
C VAL A 55 4.93 -0.31 3.62
N ILE A 56 5.59 -1.25 4.32
CA ILE A 56 6.25 -0.99 5.61
C ILE A 56 7.31 0.12 5.45
N ARG A 57 8.12 0.07 4.38
CA ARG A 57 9.12 1.11 4.08
C ARG A 57 8.50 2.51 3.91
N ARG A 58 7.25 2.60 3.48
CA ARG A 58 6.52 3.85 3.21
C ARG A 58 5.68 4.33 4.39
N LEU A 59 5.49 3.50 5.42
CA LEU A 59 4.83 3.82 6.67
C LEU A 59 5.87 3.80 7.80
N PRO A 60 6.70 4.86 7.93
CA PRO A 60 7.66 4.96 9.03
C PRO A 60 6.92 4.94 10.37
N ARG A 61 7.53 4.29 11.36
CA ARG A 61 7.01 4.17 12.73
C ARG A 61 7.12 5.48 13.49
#